data_AF-A0A2N9XW99-F1
#
_entry.id   AF-A0A2N9XW99-F1
#
_cell.length_a   1.000
_cell.length_b   1.000
_cell.length_c   1.000
_cell.angle_alpha   90.00
_cell.angle_beta   90.00
_cell.angle_gamma   90.00
#
_symmetry.space_group_name_H-M   'P 1'
#
loop_
_entity.id
_entity.type
_entity.pdbx_description
1 polymer ?
#
loop_
_entity_poly.entity_id
_entity_poly.type
_entity_poly.pdbx_seq_one_letter_code
_entity_poly.pdbx_strand_id
1 'polypeptide(L)'
;MNFRLLFVLILLTGLSGCGLLQQGYEDARKAGKEAVELKHYHYNFRVVSAPLLNQTDKSQQNTFRMVIYQLRGDNLFNQASYYDLLTNADNALAEELIKKDIRMIYPFDTQEVRGDIDNKTQYLGLVFFFNKPEADDKTWKILIPVNKLKLFRDNYILADGAQAQLKSKKQVKDLLKQQKQAEKEQKKLLKEQKKQAQLAKKHQQAMQKPLDKLQQQGKQKVQDKLEKKVQKILPDAKK
;
A
#
# COMPACT_ATOMS: atom_id res chain seq x y z
N MET A 1 -51.39 16.38 75.15
CA MET A 1 -49.91 16.44 75.05
C MET A 1 -49.50 15.66 73.80
N ASN A 2 -48.62 16.22 72.95
CA ASN A 2 -47.74 15.50 72.00
C ASN A 2 -48.09 15.35 70.50
N PHE A 3 -49.24 15.78 69.97
CA PHE A 3 -49.45 15.70 68.50
C PHE A 3 -48.59 16.70 67.70
N ARG A 4 -48.32 17.88 68.27
CA ARG A 4 -47.41 18.89 67.68
C ARG A 4 -45.95 18.42 67.65
N LEU A 5 -45.50 17.67 68.67
CA LEU A 5 -44.16 17.12 68.76
C LEU A 5 -43.95 15.97 67.75
N LEU A 6 -44.99 15.17 67.51
CA LEU A 6 -44.94 14.05 66.57
C LEU A 6 -44.83 14.51 65.10
N PHE A 7 -45.48 15.63 64.74
CA PHE A 7 -45.37 16.23 63.41
C PHE A 7 -43.98 16.84 63.13
N VAL A 8 -43.35 17.45 64.15
CA VAL A 8 -42.00 18.02 64.03
C VAL A 8 -40.94 16.92 63.90
N LEU A 9 -41.12 15.79 64.59
CA LEU A 9 -40.20 14.66 64.51
C LEU A 9 -40.19 14.00 63.12
N ILE A 10 -41.37 13.85 62.49
CA ILE A 10 -41.52 13.29 61.14
C ILE A 10 -40.87 14.21 60.09
N LEU A 11 -41.03 15.53 60.23
CA LEU A 11 -40.41 16.51 59.34
C LEU A 11 -38.88 16.53 59.44
N LEU A 12 -38.32 16.37 60.65
CA LEU A 12 -36.86 16.31 60.84
C LEU A 12 -36.23 15.05 60.22
N THR A 13 -36.94 13.92 60.19
CA THR A 13 -36.44 12.68 59.56
C THR A 13 -36.60 12.64 58.03
N GLY A 14 -37.44 13.51 57.45
CA GLY A 14 -37.67 13.54 56.00
C GLY A 14 -36.57 14.24 55.20
N LEU A 15 -35.85 15.20 55.80
CA LEU A 15 -34.83 15.99 55.08
C LEU A 15 -33.48 15.29 54.93
N SER A 16 -33.16 14.30 55.77
CA SER A 16 -31.88 13.57 55.70
C SER A 16 -31.83 12.50 54.59
N GLY A 17 -32.96 12.16 53.97
CA GLY A 17 -33.05 11.13 52.92
C GLY A 17 -32.68 11.60 51.51
N CYS A 18 -32.77 12.89 51.20
CA CYS A 18 -32.53 13.38 49.83
C CYS A 18 -31.05 13.46 49.45
N GLY A 19 -30.16 13.76 50.41
CA GLY A 19 -28.72 13.92 50.13
C GLY A 19 -28.04 12.62 49.68
N LEU A 20 -28.41 11.49 50.29
CA LEU A 20 -27.85 10.17 49.95
C LEU A 20 -28.25 9.70 48.54
N LEU A 21 -29.49 9.97 48.12
CA LEU A 21 -29.94 9.66 46.77
C LEU A 21 -29.30 10.58 45.72
N GLN A 22 -29.13 11.86 46.05
CA GLN A 22 -28.45 12.81 45.15
C GLN A 22 -26.96 12.48 44.99
N GLN A 23 -26.29 12.05 46.06
CA GLN A 23 -24.90 11.62 46.02
C GLN A 23 -24.72 10.31 45.24
N GLY A 24 -25.59 9.32 45.47
CA GLY A 24 -25.58 8.08 44.67
C GLY A 24 -25.87 8.30 43.19
N TYR A 25 -26.71 9.28 42.85
CA TYR A 25 -26.98 9.66 41.45
C TYR A 25 -25.78 10.36 40.80
N GLU A 26 -25.11 11.28 41.49
CA GLU A 26 -23.90 11.93 40.98
C GLU A 26 -22.72 10.94 40.86
N ASP A 27 -22.56 10.01 41.81
CA ASP A 27 -21.55 8.95 41.74
C ASP A 27 -21.83 7.99 40.58
N ALA A 28 -23.08 7.56 40.38
CA ALA A 28 -23.46 6.74 39.22
C ALA A 28 -23.28 7.48 37.89
N ARG A 29 -23.53 8.79 37.86
CA ARG A 29 -23.32 9.64 36.68
C ARG A 29 -21.82 9.84 36.39
N LYS A 30 -21.01 10.01 37.43
CA LYS A 30 -19.55 10.15 37.32
C LYS A 30 -18.90 8.83 36.90
N ALA A 31 -19.27 7.72 37.52
CA ALA A 31 -18.87 6.38 37.11
C ALA A 31 -19.37 6.04 35.69
N GLY A 32 -20.57 6.49 35.32
CA GLY A 32 -21.11 6.36 33.96
C GLY A 32 -20.32 7.19 32.94
N LYS A 33 -19.88 8.40 33.29
CA LYS A 33 -18.99 9.23 32.45
C LYS A 33 -17.60 8.60 32.31
N GLU A 34 -17.00 8.14 33.40
CA GLU A 34 -15.69 7.45 33.38
C GLU A 34 -15.76 6.12 32.61
N ALA A 35 -16.86 5.36 32.73
CA ALA A 35 -17.07 4.13 31.96
C ALA A 35 -17.30 4.39 30.45
N VAL A 36 -17.85 5.55 30.08
CA VAL A 36 -17.95 5.99 28.68
C VAL A 36 -16.59 6.43 28.12
N GLU A 37 -15.64 6.81 28.99
CA GLU A 37 -14.30 7.27 28.62
C GLU A 37 -13.32 6.13 28.29
N LEU A 38 -13.70 4.86 28.52
CA LEU A 38 -12.95 3.67 28.08
C LEU A 38 -13.28 3.24 26.64
N LYS A 39 -13.69 4.17 25.77
CA LYS A 39 -13.64 3.92 24.32
C LYS A 39 -12.17 3.89 23.91
N HIS A 40 -11.57 2.71 23.93
CA HIS A 40 -10.32 2.47 23.24
C HIS A 40 -10.58 2.75 21.75
N TYR A 41 -10.12 3.91 21.31
CA TYR A 41 -10.19 4.30 19.92
C TYR A 41 -9.13 3.49 19.19
N HIS A 42 -9.52 2.71 18.19
CA HIS A 42 -8.58 1.98 17.35
C HIS A 42 -8.72 2.47 15.92
N TYR A 43 -7.61 2.52 15.20
CA TYR A 43 -7.68 2.59 13.75
C TYR A 43 -7.64 1.18 13.17
N ASN A 44 -8.36 0.99 12.07
CA ASN A 44 -8.22 -0.18 11.21
C ASN A 44 -8.08 0.27 9.76
N PHE A 45 -6.88 0.08 9.20
CA PHE A 45 -6.56 0.36 7.82
C PHE A 45 -6.45 -0.94 7.02
N ARG A 46 -7.15 -0.98 5.87
CA ARG A 46 -6.97 -2.00 4.85
C ARG A 46 -6.12 -1.40 3.74
N VAL A 47 -4.81 -1.66 3.79
CA VAL A 47 -3.86 -1.19 2.78
C VAL A 47 -3.86 -2.19 1.63
N VAL A 48 -4.38 -1.77 0.48
CA VAL A 48 -4.45 -2.55 -0.74
C VAL A 48 -3.33 -2.11 -1.66
N SER A 49 -2.38 -3.00 -1.89
CA SER A 49 -1.24 -2.80 -2.76
C SER A 49 -1.58 -3.25 -4.18
N ALA A 50 -1.49 -2.35 -5.14
CA ALA A 50 -1.58 -2.71 -6.54
C ALA A 50 -0.42 -3.64 -6.97
N PRO A 51 -0.53 -4.35 -8.11
CA PRO A 51 0.63 -4.72 -8.93
C PRO A 51 1.46 -3.44 -9.21
N LEU A 52 2.63 -3.40 -9.82
CA LEU A 52 3.34 -2.12 -10.09
C LEU A 52 3.59 -1.17 -8.88
N LEU A 53 3.42 -1.61 -7.63
CA LEU A 53 3.74 -0.84 -6.43
C LEU A 53 5.24 -0.55 -6.32
N ASN A 54 5.57 0.70 -6.00
CA ASN A 54 6.88 1.19 -5.57
C ASN A 54 8.05 0.62 -6.39
N GLN A 55 7.95 0.72 -7.72
CA GLN A 55 8.92 0.08 -8.59
C GLN A 55 10.32 0.69 -8.46
N THR A 56 11.35 -0.16 -8.59
CA THR A 56 12.73 0.25 -8.79
C THR A 56 12.95 0.73 -10.24
N ASP A 57 14.15 1.26 -10.53
CA ASP A 57 14.56 1.63 -11.89
C ASP A 57 14.46 0.48 -12.90
N LYS A 58 14.50 -0.77 -12.41
CA LYS A 58 14.36 -1.99 -13.23
C LYS A 58 12.89 -2.45 -13.37
N SER A 59 11.93 -1.59 -13.02
CA SER A 59 10.49 -1.88 -13.00
C SER A 59 10.10 -3.05 -12.09
N GLN A 60 10.94 -3.40 -11.13
CA GLN A 60 10.66 -4.43 -10.13
C GLN A 60 9.90 -3.81 -8.97
N GLN A 61 8.77 -4.39 -8.58
CA GLN A 61 8.02 -3.91 -7.43
C GLN A 61 8.83 -4.07 -6.15
N ASN A 62 8.67 -3.14 -5.21
CA ASN A 62 9.43 -3.14 -3.98
C ASN A 62 8.53 -2.95 -2.76
N THR A 63 8.90 -3.58 -1.65
CA THR A 63 8.30 -3.29 -0.34
C THR A 63 8.64 -1.85 0.06
N PHE A 64 7.74 -1.19 0.77
CA PHE A 64 8.00 0.14 1.32
C PHE A 64 7.59 0.24 2.78
N ARG A 65 8.11 1.27 3.47
CA ARG A 65 7.77 1.55 4.86
C ARG A 65 6.60 2.54 4.90
N MET A 66 5.53 2.17 5.59
CA MET A 66 4.47 3.08 6.01
C MET A 66 4.68 3.45 7.48
N VAL A 67 4.57 4.73 7.82
CA VAL A 67 4.60 5.18 9.22
C VAL A 67 3.32 5.92 9.54
N ILE A 68 2.71 5.57 10.69
CA ILE A 68 1.52 6.19 11.22
C ILE A 68 1.96 7.02 12.43
N TYR A 69 1.84 8.33 12.30
CA TYR A 69 2.06 9.29 13.38
C TYR A 69 0.72 9.64 14.03
N GLN A 70 0.67 9.52 15.35
CA GLN A 70 -0.40 10.08 16.16
C GLN A 70 0.01 11.46 16.61
N LEU A 71 -0.82 12.45 16.28
CA LEU A 71 -0.47 13.85 16.43
C LEU A 71 -1.52 14.58 17.25
N ARG A 72 -1.07 15.49 18.12
CA ARG A 72 -1.94 16.45 18.82
C ARG A 72 -2.31 17.67 17.97
N GLY A 73 -1.56 17.93 16.89
CA GLY A 73 -1.76 19.02 15.94
C GLY A 73 -1.44 18.58 14.51
N ASP A 74 -1.73 19.41 13.52
CA ASP A 74 -1.49 19.11 12.11
C ASP A 74 -0.46 20.04 11.45
N ASN A 75 -0.05 21.11 12.12
CA ASN A 75 0.71 22.18 11.51
C ASN A 75 2.12 21.73 11.10
N LEU A 76 2.85 21.08 12.02
CA LEU A 76 4.22 20.62 11.75
C LEU A 76 4.22 19.47 10.74
N PHE A 77 3.23 18.57 10.81
CA PHE A 77 3.10 17.48 9.84
C PHE A 77 2.82 17.98 8.42
N ASN A 78 1.97 19.00 8.27
CA ASN A 78 1.68 19.59 6.97
C ASN A 78 2.91 20.28 6.37
N GLN A 79 3.72 20.96 7.19
CA GLN A 79 4.94 21.64 6.75
C GLN A 79 6.12 20.71 6.50
N ALA A 80 6.20 19.59 7.21
CA ALA A 80 7.35 18.68 7.13
C ALA A 80 7.49 18.06 5.73
N SER A 81 8.72 18.10 5.22
CA SER A 81 9.06 17.49 3.94
C SER A 81 9.18 15.97 4.05
N TYR A 82 9.23 15.30 2.90
CA TYR A 82 9.50 13.87 2.83
C TYR A 82 10.81 13.50 3.55
N TYR A 83 11.86 14.30 3.34
CA TYR A 83 13.17 14.04 3.91
C TYR A 83 13.20 14.25 5.42
N ASP A 84 12.52 15.27 5.93
CA ASP A 84 12.42 15.53 7.37
C ASP A 84 11.74 14.36 8.08
N LEU A 85 10.63 13.88 7.53
CA LEU A 85 9.88 12.75 8.09
C LEU A 85 10.60 11.41 7.91
N LEU A 86 11.46 11.26 6.89
CA LEU A 86 12.26 10.06 6.68
C LEU A 86 13.44 9.97 7.65
N THR A 87 14.11 11.09 7.90
CA THR A 87 15.41 11.12 8.58
C THR A 87 15.34 11.59 10.03
N ASN A 88 14.41 12.49 10.36
CA ASN A 88 14.35 13.13 11.67
C ASN A 88 12.92 13.52 12.09
N ALA A 89 11.97 12.59 11.95
CA ALA A 89 10.56 12.84 12.23
C ALA A 89 10.29 13.35 13.65
N ASP A 90 11.04 12.87 14.65
CA ASP A 90 10.84 13.26 16.04
C ASP A 90 11.13 14.77 16.25
N ASN A 91 12.15 15.32 15.59
CA ASN A 91 12.41 16.76 15.63
C ASN A 91 11.48 17.55 14.70
N ALA A 92 11.16 17.01 13.52
CA ALA A 92 10.29 17.68 12.55
C ALA A 92 8.86 17.85 13.08
N LEU A 93 8.37 16.87 13.85
CA LEU A 93 7.04 16.87 14.44
C LEU A 93 7.03 17.35 15.89
N ALA A 94 8.20 17.44 16.54
CA ALA A 94 8.43 18.01 17.85
C ALA A 94 7.33 17.66 18.87
N GLU A 95 6.73 18.67 19.51
CA GLU A 95 5.64 18.49 20.45
C GLU A 95 4.37 17.97 19.79
N GLU A 96 4.14 18.14 18.49
CA GLU A 96 2.92 17.59 17.87
C GLU A 96 2.89 16.06 17.87
N LEU A 97 4.06 15.40 17.90
CA LEU A 97 4.17 13.95 17.94
C LEU A 97 3.77 13.37 19.30
N ILE A 98 2.85 12.40 19.29
CA ILE A 98 2.47 11.59 20.46
C ILE A 98 3.09 10.20 20.35
N LYS A 99 2.90 9.55 19.19
CA LYS A 99 3.33 8.17 18.96
C LYS A 99 3.60 7.93 17.48
N LYS A 100 4.52 7.01 17.18
CA LYS A 100 4.76 6.51 15.83
C LYS A 100 4.58 4.99 15.78
N ASP A 101 3.96 4.49 14.73
CA ASP A 101 3.85 3.06 14.41
C ASP A 101 4.40 2.80 13.00
N ILE A 102 5.32 1.84 12.86
CA ILE A 102 6.04 1.55 11.63
C ILE A 102 5.57 0.22 11.07
N ARG A 103 5.16 0.21 9.80
CA ARG A 103 4.64 -0.97 9.10
C ARG A 103 5.33 -1.16 7.77
N MET A 104 5.63 -2.42 7.44
CA MET A 104 6.15 -2.78 6.12
C MET A 104 4.98 -3.17 5.22
N ILE A 105 4.91 -2.56 4.04
CA ILE A 105 3.86 -2.81 3.05
C ILE A 105 4.45 -3.56 1.86
N TYR A 106 3.89 -4.73 1.59
CA TYR A 106 4.32 -5.65 0.55
C TYR A 106 3.49 -5.47 -0.73
N PRO A 107 4.13 -5.59 -1.91
CA PRO A 107 3.40 -5.66 -3.17
C PRO A 107 2.42 -6.83 -3.22
N PHE A 108 1.35 -6.69 -4.00
CA PHE A 108 0.33 -7.74 -4.24
C PHE A 108 -0.47 -8.22 -3.02
N ASP A 109 -0.40 -7.51 -1.90
CA ASP A 109 -1.12 -7.89 -0.69
C ASP A 109 -2.24 -6.90 -0.34
N THR A 110 -3.21 -7.38 0.42
CA THR A 110 -4.12 -6.53 1.19
C THR A 110 -3.82 -6.72 2.66
N GLN A 111 -3.05 -5.79 3.21
CA GLN A 111 -2.64 -5.84 4.60
C GLN A 111 -3.63 -5.12 5.50
N GLU A 112 -3.93 -5.75 6.63
CA GLU A 112 -4.67 -5.13 7.71
C GLU A 112 -3.70 -4.54 8.73
N VAL A 113 -3.85 -3.24 8.98
CA VAL A 113 -3.00 -2.47 9.89
C VAL A 113 -3.89 -1.86 10.97
N ARG A 114 -3.73 -2.34 12.21
CA ARG A 114 -4.52 -1.92 13.37
C ARG A 114 -3.62 -1.42 14.48
N GLY A 115 -4.16 -0.51 15.28
CA GLY A 115 -3.49 -0.02 16.48
C GLY A 115 -4.40 0.89 17.29
N ASP A 116 -4.00 1.11 18.53
CA ASP A 116 -4.71 1.96 19.49
C ASP A 116 -4.36 3.43 19.26
N ILE A 117 -5.34 4.30 19.45
CA ILE A 117 -5.23 5.74 19.38
C ILE A 117 -5.16 6.29 20.81
N ASP A 118 -4.08 6.99 21.11
CA ASP A 118 -3.89 7.71 22.36
C ASP A 118 -4.96 8.80 22.51
N ASN A 119 -5.45 9.01 23.73
CA ASN A 119 -6.55 9.95 24.00
C ASN A 119 -6.23 11.41 23.65
N LYS A 120 -4.94 11.78 23.55
CA LYS A 120 -4.51 13.12 23.14
C LYS A 120 -4.42 13.29 21.62
N THR A 121 -4.62 12.21 20.85
CA THR A 121 -4.48 12.21 19.40
C THR A 121 -5.67 12.89 18.74
N GLN A 122 -5.39 13.94 17.98
CA GLN A 122 -6.38 14.64 17.17
C GLN A 122 -6.29 14.25 15.69
N TYR A 123 -5.09 13.87 15.24
CA TYR A 123 -4.83 13.50 13.85
C TYR A 123 -3.97 12.23 13.73
N LEU A 124 -4.23 11.47 12.67
CA LEU A 124 -3.34 10.42 12.17
C LEU A 124 -2.63 10.92 10.91
N GLY A 125 -1.32 11.08 10.98
CA GLY A 125 -0.47 11.35 9.82
C GLY A 125 0.10 10.05 9.27
N LEU A 126 -0.25 9.68 8.04
CA LEU A 126 0.22 8.48 7.37
C LEU A 126 1.24 8.89 6.32
N VAL A 127 2.43 8.31 6.39
CA VAL A 127 3.53 8.58 5.46
C VAL A 127 3.95 7.28 4.79
N PHE A 128 4.04 7.32 3.46
CA PHE A 128 4.36 6.18 2.61
C PHE A 128 5.73 6.45 1.98
N PHE A 129 6.77 5.81 2.50
CA PHE A 129 8.15 6.03 2.07
C PHE A 129 8.48 5.28 0.76
N PHE A 130 7.91 5.76 -0.34
CA PHE A 130 8.19 5.28 -1.69
C PHE A 130 9.61 5.61 -2.13
N ASN A 131 10.18 4.80 -3.03
CA ASN A 131 11.52 4.99 -3.59
C ASN A 131 11.61 6.30 -4.39
N LYS A 132 10.54 6.65 -5.10
CA LYS A 132 10.42 7.83 -5.95
C LYS A 132 9.07 8.51 -5.69
N PRO A 133 8.93 9.26 -4.58
CA PRO A 133 7.70 10.00 -4.36
C PRO A 133 7.50 11.00 -5.52
N GLU A 134 6.26 11.16 -5.98
CA GLU A 134 5.94 12.26 -6.88
C GLU A 134 6.18 13.60 -6.15
N ALA A 135 6.40 14.69 -6.90
CA ALA A 135 6.79 15.97 -6.31
C ALA A 135 5.72 16.57 -5.37
N ASP A 136 4.45 16.14 -5.49
CA ASP A 136 3.33 16.59 -4.66
C ASP A 136 3.20 15.72 -3.39
N ASP A 137 3.02 16.38 -2.25
CA ASP A 137 2.92 15.73 -0.94
C ASP A 137 1.68 14.83 -0.81
N LYS A 138 0.62 15.16 -1.55
CA LYS A 138 -0.64 14.40 -1.63
C LYS A 138 -0.47 12.96 -2.12
N THR A 139 0.69 12.62 -2.68
CA THR A 139 0.97 11.29 -3.20
C THR A 139 1.54 10.36 -2.13
N TRP A 140 2.33 10.85 -1.18
CA TRP A 140 3.04 10.04 -0.19
C TRP A 140 2.68 10.39 1.26
N LYS A 141 1.85 11.41 1.49
CA LYS A 141 1.42 11.90 2.80
C LYS A 141 -0.11 11.99 2.86
N ILE A 142 -0.72 11.45 3.92
CA ILE A 142 -2.15 11.58 4.19
C ILE A 142 -2.37 12.00 5.63
N LEU A 143 -3.16 13.04 5.86
CA LEU A 143 -3.58 13.45 7.20
C LEU A 143 -5.07 13.14 7.41
N ILE A 144 -5.39 12.49 8.52
CA ILE A 144 -6.76 12.09 8.87
C ILE A 144 -7.12 12.64 10.25
N PRO A 145 -8.07 13.58 10.34
CA PRO A 145 -8.66 13.94 11.63
C PRO A 145 -9.34 12.73 12.27
N VAL A 146 -9.06 12.43 13.54
CA VAL A 146 -9.59 11.25 14.23
C VAL A 146 -11.12 11.24 14.23
N ASN A 147 -11.76 12.42 14.31
CA ASN A 147 -13.22 12.54 14.24
C ASN A 147 -13.84 12.17 12.87
N LYS A 148 -13.04 12.12 11.80
CA LYS A 148 -13.44 11.66 10.45
C LYS A 148 -13.08 10.20 10.19
N LEU A 149 -12.31 9.58 11.07
CA LEU A 149 -11.90 8.18 10.93
C LEU A 149 -13.06 7.26 11.25
N LYS A 150 -13.23 6.19 10.47
CA LYS A 150 -14.18 5.13 10.80
C LYS A 150 -13.55 4.23 11.85
N LEU A 151 -13.85 4.47 13.12
CA LEU A 151 -13.23 3.77 14.27
C LEU A 151 -13.65 2.31 14.39
N PHE A 152 -14.83 1.95 13.86
CA PHE A 152 -15.40 0.59 13.97
C PHE A 152 -15.54 -0.11 12.61
N ARG A 153 -14.90 0.43 11.56
CA ARG A 153 -14.95 -0.13 10.20
C ARG A 153 -13.61 0.08 9.51
N ASP A 154 -13.36 -0.73 8.49
CA ASP A 154 -12.18 -0.59 7.65
C ASP A 154 -12.11 0.79 6.97
N ASN A 155 -10.93 1.41 7.07
CA ASN A 155 -10.53 2.56 6.27
C ASN A 155 -9.60 2.04 5.17
N TYR A 156 -10.02 2.15 3.91
CA TYR A 156 -9.25 1.56 2.80
C TYR A 156 -8.24 2.57 2.26
N ILE A 157 -7.00 2.12 2.12
CA ILE A 157 -5.92 2.85 1.49
C ILE A 157 -5.55 2.06 0.24
N LEU A 158 -5.54 2.72 -0.91
CA LEU A 158 -4.99 2.16 -2.13
C LEU A 158 -3.59 2.70 -2.31
N ALA A 159 -2.59 1.82 -2.40
CA ALA A 159 -1.23 2.15 -2.79
C ALA A 159 -0.98 1.62 -4.21
N ASP A 160 -0.67 2.51 -5.15
CA ASP A 160 -0.42 2.20 -6.55
C ASP A 160 0.71 3.07 -7.09
N GLY A 161 1.61 2.50 -7.88
CA GLY A 161 2.84 3.18 -8.29
C GLY A 161 3.62 3.71 -7.07
N ALA A 162 3.89 5.00 -7.04
CA ALA A 162 4.53 5.71 -5.93
C ALA A 162 3.57 6.66 -5.21
N GLN A 163 2.29 6.29 -5.12
CA GLN A 163 1.28 7.07 -4.43
C GLN A 163 0.32 6.23 -3.59
N ALA A 164 -0.25 6.85 -2.55
CA ALA A 164 -1.24 6.26 -1.67
C ALA A 164 -2.41 7.21 -1.46
N GLN A 165 -3.64 6.68 -1.49
CA GLN A 165 -4.85 7.48 -1.32
C GLN A 165 -5.89 6.74 -0.49
N LEU A 166 -6.63 7.48 0.34
CA LEU A 166 -7.85 6.97 0.95
C LEU A 166 -8.92 6.77 -0.13
N LYS A 167 -9.53 5.59 -0.14
CA LYS A 167 -10.60 5.23 -1.07
C LYS A 167 -11.75 4.58 -0.33
N SER A 168 -12.94 4.61 -0.93
CA SER A 168 -14.03 3.77 -0.48
C SER A 168 -13.80 2.30 -0.87
N LYS A 169 -14.38 1.38 -0.09
CA LYS A 169 -14.37 -0.06 -0.42
C LYS A 169 -14.85 -0.36 -1.84
N LYS A 170 -15.84 0.40 -2.33
CA LYS A 170 -16.39 0.27 -3.69
C LYS A 170 -15.33 0.64 -4.73
N GLN A 171 -14.71 1.82 -4.60
CA GLN A 171 -13.66 2.27 -5.50
C GLN A 171 -12.48 1.29 -5.56
N VAL A 172 -12.05 0.77 -4.41
CA VAL A 172 -11.00 -0.26 -4.35
C VAL A 172 -11.41 -1.52 -5.11
N LYS A 173 -12.64 -2.02 -4.91
CA LYS A 173 -13.14 -3.20 -5.64
C LYS A 173 -13.18 -2.97 -7.15
N ASP A 174 -13.64 -1.80 -7.58
CA ASP A 174 -13.76 -1.45 -8.99
C ASP A 174 -12.37 -1.39 -9.64
N LEU A 175 -11.39 -0.77 -8.97
CA LEU A 175 -10.00 -0.69 -9.42
C LEU A 175 -9.32 -2.06 -9.47
N LEU A 176 -9.49 -2.90 -8.45
CA LEU A 176 -8.97 -4.27 -8.45
C LEU A 176 -9.55 -5.11 -9.60
N LYS A 177 -10.82 -4.87 -9.97
CA LYS A 177 -11.45 -5.55 -11.10
C LYS A 177 -10.85 -5.10 -12.42
N GLN A 178 -10.62 -3.80 -12.59
CA GLN A 178 -9.95 -3.23 -13.77
C GLN A 178 -8.53 -3.77 -13.92
N GLN A 179 -7.74 -3.81 -12.84
CA GLN A 179 -6.38 -4.36 -12.85
C GLN A 179 -6.35 -5.83 -13.27
N LYS A 180 -7.28 -6.65 -12.76
CA LYS A 180 -7.42 -8.06 -13.17
C LYS A 180 -7.78 -8.22 -14.65
N GLN A 181 -8.55 -7.28 -15.22
CA GLN A 181 -8.88 -7.29 -16.65
C GLN A 181 -7.66 -6.91 -17.49
N ALA A 182 -6.95 -5.83 -17.11
CA ALA A 182 -5.72 -5.39 -17.77
C ALA A 182 -4.64 -6.48 -17.76
N GLU A 183 -4.43 -7.17 -16.63
CA GLU A 183 -3.46 -8.28 -16.54
C GLU A 183 -3.82 -9.43 -17.49
N LYS A 184 -5.11 -9.76 -17.62
CA LYS A 184 -5.58 -10.80 -18.55
C LYS A 184 -5.36 -10.39 -20.00
N GLU A 185 -5.62 -9.14 -20.36
CA GLU A 185 -5.39 -8.60 -21.69
C GLU A 185 -3.90 -8.59 -22.04
N GLN A 186 -3.05 -8.12 -21.11
CA GLN A 186 -1.61 -8.12 -21.29
C GLN A 186 -1.04 -9.54 -21.46
N LYS A 187 -1.54 -10.51 -20.68
CA LYS A 187 -1.19 -11.93 -20.85
C LYS A 187 -1.62 -12.50 -22.21
N LYS A 188 -2.76 -12.07 -22.75
CA LYS A 188 -3.20 -12.46 -24.10
C LYS A 188 -2.28 -11.87 -25.17
N LEU A 189 -2.00 -10.58 -25.10
CA LEU A 189 -1.10 -9.87 -26.02
C LEU A 189 0.31 -10.50 -26.00
N LEU A 190 0.85 -10.82 -24.83
CA LEU A 190 2.16 -11.48 -24.70
C LEU A 190 2.17 -12.87 -25.36
N LYS A 191 1.08 -13.64 -25.23
CA LYS A 191 0.96 -14.95 -25.90
C LYS A 191 0.91 -14.80 -27.42
N GLU A 192 0.19 -13.81 -27.91
CA GLU A 192 0.06 -13.53 -29.34
C GLU A 192 1.39 -13.06 -29.94
N GLN A 193 2.09 -12.15 -29.27
CA GLN A 193 3.44 -11.72 -29.64
C GLN A 193 4.41 -12.89 -29.69
N LYS A 194 4.39 -13.79 -28.70
CA LYS A 194 5.22 -15.01 -28.70
C LYS A 194 4.90 -15.91 -29.90
N LYS A 195 3.61 -16.08 -30.25
CA LYS A 195 3.18 -16.87 -31.41
C LYS A 195 3.68 -16.23 -32.73
N GLN A 196 3.54 -14.91 -32.87
CA GLN A 196 4.02 -14.17 -34.03
C GLN A 196 5.55 -14.24 -34.16
N ALA A 197 6.29 -14.06 -33.06
CA ALA A 197 7.74 -14.19 -33.04
C ALA A 197 8.21 -15.61 -33.43
N GLN A 198 7.48 -16.64 -33.00
CA GLN A 198 7.78 -18.03 -33.39
C GLN A 198 7.48 -18.27 -34.88
N LEU A 199 6.40 -17.72 -35.42
CA LEU A 199 6.08 -17.77 -36.85
C LEU A 199 7.12 -17.03 -37.69
N ALA A 200 7.55 -15.85 -37.25
CA ALA A 200 8.60 -15.07 -37.91
C ALA A 200 9.93 -15.82 -37.89
N LYS A 201 10.31 -16.42 -36.76
CA LYS A 201 11.51 -17.25 -36.65
C LYS A 201 11.46 -18.47 -37.57
N LYS A 202 10.30 -19.14 -37.68
CA LYS A 202 10.10 -20.25 -38.64
C LYS A 202 10.24 -19.79 -40.08
N HIS A 203 9.64 -18.66 -40.46
CA HIS A 203 9.78 -18.09 -41.80
C HIS A 203 11.22 -17.70 -42.12
N GLN A 204 11.93 -17.04 -41.19
CA GLN A 204 13.34 -16.71 -41.34
C GLN A 204 14.19 -17.98 -41.56
N GLN A 205 13.98 -19.03 -40.75
CA GLN A 205 14.69 -20.30 -40.93
C GLN A 205 14.36 -20.99 -42.27
N ALA A 206 13.11 -20.92 -42.72
CA ALA A 206 12.69 -21.48 -43.99
C ALA A 206 13.31 -20.75 -45.20
N MET A 207 13.57 -19.44 -45.10
CA MET A 207 14.25 -18.64 -46.12
C MET A 207 15.78 -18.82 -46.08
N GLN A 208 16.36 -18.98 -44.89
CA GLN A 208 17.80 -19.12 -44.70
C GLN A 208 18.32 -20.49 -45.19
N LYS A 209 17.56 -21.58 -44.95
CA LYS A 209 17.98 -22.95 -45.34
C LYS A 209 18.28 -23.12 -46.84
N PRO A 210 17.43 -22.66 -47.78
CA PRO A 210 17.72 -22.70 -49.21
C PRO A 210 18.95 -21.85 -49.57
N LEU A 211 19.09 -20.66 -48.96
CA LEU A 211 20.19 -19.74 -49.25
C LEU A 211 21.53 -20.35 -48.82
N ASP A 212 21.60 -20.92 -47.62
CA ASP A 212 22.79 -21.59 -47.10
C ASP A 212 23.14 -22.81 -47.97
N LYS A 213 22.13 -23.58 -48.42
CA LYS A 213 22.33 -24.74 -49.31
C LYS A 213 22.86 -24.31 -50.68
N LEU A 214 22.36 -23.21 -51.25
CA LEU A 214 22.85 -22.65 -52.51
C LEU A 214 24.30 -22.16 -52.38
N GLN A 215 24.64 -21.51 -51.26
CA GLN A 215 26.00 -21.08 -50.97
C GLN A 215 26.96 -22.27 -50.83
N GLN A 216 26.56 -23.33 -50.12
CA GLN A 216 27.36 -24.55 -49.98
C GLN A 216 27.55 -25.27 -51.32
N GLN A 217 26.49 -25.41 -52.12
CA GLN A 217 26.58 -25.99 -53.46
C GLN A 217 27.48 -25.15 -54.38
N GLY A 218 27.42 -23.82 -54.29
CA GLY A 218 28.33 -22.92 -54.99
C GLY A 218 29.79 -23.16 -54.60
N LYS A 219 30.08 -23.24 -53.31
CA LYS A 219 31.43 -23.54 -52.79
C LYS A 219 31.93 -24.92 -53.25
N GLN A 220 31.10 -25.96 -53.13
CA GLN A 220 31.43 -27.32 -53.56
C GLN A 220 31.75 -27.36 -55.07
N LYS A 221 30.92 -26.73 -55.91
CA LYS A 221 31.16 -26.67 -57.36
C LYS A 221 32.45 -25.93 -57.71
N VAL A 222 32.80 -24.87 -56.98
CA VAL A 222 34.07 -24.15 -57.17
C VAL A 222 35.25 -25.05 -56.79
N GLN A 223 35.13 -25.77 -55.67
CA GLN A 223 36.15 -26.67 -55.16
C GLN A 223 36.39 -27.87 -56.09
N ASP A 224 35.32 -28.55 -56.53
CA ASP A 224 35.39 -29.64 -57.51
C ASP A 224 36.00 -29.18 -58.85
N LYS A 225 35.69 -27.95 -59.29
CA LYS A 225 36.25 -27.38 -60.52
C LYS A 225 37.74 -27.05 -60.37
N LEU A 226 38.16 -26.63 -59.17
CA LEU A 226 39.56 -26.42 -58.83
C LEU A 226 40.33 -27.75 -58.80
N GLU A 227 39.78 -28.77 -58.13
CA GLU A 227 40.38 -30.12 -58.07
C GLU A 227 40.49 -30.76 -59.44
N LYS A 228 39.45 -30.70 -60.28
CA LYS A 228 39.52 -31.19 -61.66
C LYS A 228 40.57 -30.45 -62.49
N LYS A 229 40.77 -29.14 -62.26
CA LYS A 229 41.80 -28.36 -62.94
C LYS A 229 43.20 -28.75 -62.46
N VAL A 230 43.37 -29.03 -61.17
CA VAL A 230 44.63 -29.54 -60.59
C VAL A 230 44.96 -30.95 -61.11
N GLN A 231 43.99 -31.86 -61.14
CA GLN A 231 44.16 -33.23 -61.66
C GLN A 231 44.54 -33.25 -63.15
N LYS A 232 44.07 -32.27 -63.93
CA LYS A 232 44.40 -32.14 -65.35
C LYS A 232 45.81 -31.58 -65.60
N ILE A 233 46.42 -30.95 -64.58
CA ILE A 233 47.76 -30.37 -64.63
C ILE A 233 48.79 -31.32 -63.99
N LEU A 234 48.40 -32.15 -63.02
CA LEU A 234 49.26 -33.12 -62.31
C LEU A 234 48.55 -34.49 -62.19
N PRO A 235 48.74 -35.42 -63.15
CA PRO A 235 47.97 -36.67 -63.17
C PRO A 235 48.38 -37.71 -62.11
N ASP A 236 49.61 -37.70 -61.60
CA ASP A 236 50.17 -38.75 -60.71
C ASP A 236 50.27 -38.37 -59.22
N ALA A 237 49.38 -37.53 -58.71
CA ALA A 237 49.33 -37.18 -57.29
C ALA A 237 48.20 -37.91 -56.55
N LYS A 238 48.21 -39.26 -56.56
CA LYS A 238 47.48 -40.06 -55.55
C LYS A 238 48.28 -41.30 -55.15
N LYS A 239 49.01 -41.19 -54.04
CA LYS A 239 49.25 -42.27 -53.08
C LYS A 239 48.67 -41.82 -51.74
#